data_AF-A0ABD0N7N7-F1
#
_entry.id   AF-A0ABD0N7N7-F1
#
_cell.length_a   1.000
_cell.length_b   1.000
_cell.length_c   1.000
_cell.angle_alpha   90.00
_cell.angle_beta   90.00
_cell.angle_gamma   90.00
#
_symmetry.space_group_name_H-M   'P 1'
#
loop_
_entity.id
_entity.type
_entity.pdbx_description
1 polymer ?
#
loop_
_entity_poly.entity_id
_entity_poly.type
_entity_poly.pdbx_seq_one_letter_code
_entity_poly.pdbx_strand_id
1 'polypeptide(L)'
;HEYISGYYRVSVYFLCKILSDILTLRTIPAIIFSCVAYWMIGLKATVEAFFIFLFSIILVSYTATSMTLAISAGQTVVAIANIFMTISFVFMM
;
A
#
# COMPACT_ATOMS: atom_id res chain seq x y z
N HIS A 1 1.41 17.88 17.95
CA HIS A 1 1.07 18.00 19.39
C HIS A 1 1.59 16.81 20.22
N GLU A 2 1.41 15.56 19.77
CA GLU A 2 1.80 14.36 20.53
C GLU A 2 3.32 14.17 20.65
N TYR A 3 4.07 14.40 19.55
CA TYR A 3 5.54 14.31 19.56
C TYR A 3 6.18 15.35 20.49
N ILE A 4 5.73 16.61 20.43
CA ILE A 4 6.25 17.72 21.25
C ILE A 4 5.94 17.50 22.75
N SER A 5 4.82 16.84 23.05
CA SER A 5 4.42 16.50 24.42
C SER A 5 5.11 15.22 24.95
N GLY A 6 5.96 14.57 24.14
CA GLY A 6 6.78 13.44 24.57
C GLY A 6 6.08 12.08 24.66
N TYR A 7 4.89 11.91 24.09
CA TYR A 7 4.13 10.64 24.20
C TYR A 7 4.84 9.45 23.53
N TYR A 8 5.49 9.65 22.38
CA TYR A 8 6.21 8.60 21.65
C TYR A 8 7.22 9.18 20.65
N ARG A 9 8.21 8.35 20.28
CA ARG A 9 9.20 8.67 19.24
C ARG A 9 8.57 8.57 17.84
N VAL A 10 9.05 9.38 16.91
CA VAL A 10 8.61 9.36 15.49
C VAL A 10 8.73 7.96 14.87
N SER A 11 9.81 7.24 15.17
CA SER A 11 10.04 5.88 14.64
C SER A 11 8.96 4.89 15.10
N VAL A 12 8.55 4.93 16.37
CA VAL A 12 7.52 4.04 16.92
C VAL A 12 6.18 4.35 16.26
N TYR A 13 5.81 5.63 16.17
CA TYR A 13 4.59 6.06 15.49
C TYR A 13 4.55 5.61 14.03
N PHE A 14 5.64 5.83 13.30
CA PHE A 14 5.75 5.47 11.89
C PHE A 14 5.63 3.96 11.67
N LEU A 15 6.33 3.15 12.47
CA LEU A 15 6.26 1.70 12.39
C LEU A 15 4.87 1.16 12.71
N CYS A 16 4.24 1.62 13.80
CA CYS A 16 2.89 1.20 14.15
C CYS A 16 1.86 1.58 13.08
N LYS A 17 1.95 2.80 12.53
CA LYS A 17 1.08 3.25 11.43
C LYS A 17 1.24 2.36 10.20
N ILE A 18 2.47 2.10 9.78
CA ILE A 18 2.75 1.27 8.60
C ILE A 18 2.26 -0.16 8.82
N LEU A 19 2.56 -0.78 9.95
CA LEU A 19 2.13 -2.15 10.23
C LEU A 19 0.60 -2.28 10.23
N SER A 20 -0.10 -1.32 10.84
CA SER A 20 -1.55 -1.30 10.86
C SER A 20 -2.16 -1.14 9.45
N ASP A 21 -1.60 -0.24 8.62
CA ASP A 21 -2.06 -0.01 7.24
C ASP A 21 -1.77 -1.23 6.36
N ILE A 22 -0.53 -1.72 6.38
CA ILE A 22 -0.09 -2.85 5.56
C ILE A 22 -0.96 -4.08 5.83
N LEU A 23 -1.12 -4.49 7.07
CA LEU A 23 -1.86 -5.72 7.39
C LEU A 23 -3.34 -5.60 7.04
N THR A 24 -3.99 -4.52 7.50
CA THR A 24 -5.45 -4.42 7.46
C THR A 24 -5.95 -3.91 6.11
N LEU A 25 -5.30 -2.88 5.57
CA LEU A 25 -5.80 -2.15 4.41
C LEU A 25 -5.14 -2.61 3.10
N ARG A 26 -4.00 -3.33 3.16
CA ARG A 26 -3.30 -3.79 1.95
C ARG A 26 -3.33 -5.31 1.81
N THR A 27 -2.82 -6.06 2.79
CA THR A 27 -2.68 -7.53 2.68
C THR A 27 -4.03 -8.23 2.58
N ILE A 28 -4.96 -7.95 3.50
CA ILE A 28 -6.27 -8.62 3.53
C ILE A 28 -7.06 -8.34 2.24
N PRO A 29 -7.22 -7.08 1.79
CA PRO A 29 -7.92 -6.81 0.53
C PRO A 29 -7.22 -7.40 -0.70
N ALA A 30 -5.88 -7.38 -0.76
CA ALA A 30 -5.14 -7.99 -1.86
C ALA A 30 -5.37 -9.51 -1.94
N ILE A 31 -5.40 -10.20 -0.80
CA ILE A 31 -5.71 -11.64 -0.76
C ILE A 31 -7.13 -11.90 -1.28
N ILE A 32 -8.12 -11.16 -0.78
CA ILE A 32 -9.51 -11.32 -1.21
C ILE A 32 -9.66 -11.04 -2.71
N PHE A 33 -9.07 -9.94 -3.18
CA PHE A 33 -9.06 -9.58 -4.59
C PHE A 33 -8.43 -10.67 -5.46
N SER A 34 -7.24 -11.16 -5.08
CA SER A 34 -6.56 -12.19 -5.85
C SER A 34 -7.33 -13.50 -5.86
N CYS A 35 -7.95 -13.89 -4.75
CA CYS A 35 -8.79 -15.08 -4.66
C CYS A 35 -10.04 -15.01 -5.54
N VAL A 36 -10.54 -13.82 -5.87
CA VAL A 36 -11.73 -13.68 -6.74
C VAL A 36 -11.29 -13.47 -8.20
N ALA A 37 -10.47 -12.45 -8.43
CA ALA A 37 -10.09 -12.01 -9.77
C ALA A 37 -9.30 -13.08 -10.54
N TYR A 38 -8.40 -13.80 -9.89
CA TYR A 38 -7.56 -14.80 -10.57
C TYR A 38 -8.37 -15.90 -11.25
N TRP A 39 -9.35 -16.43 -10.53
CA TRP A 39 -10.22 -17.50 -11.02
C TRP A 39 -11.29 -16.99 -11.96
N MET A 40 -11.82 -15.78 -11.74
CA MET A 40 -12.76 -15.14 -12.67
C MET A 40 -12.16 -14.87 -14.05
N ILE A 41 -10.88 -14.48 -14.11
CA ILE A 41 -10.17 -14.22 -15.37
C ILE A 41 -9.81 -15.54 -16.07
N GLY A 42 -9.69 -16.66 -15.35
CA GLY A 42 -9.28 -17.94 -15.91
C GLY A 42 -7.78 -18.02 -16.18
N LEU A 43 -6.96 -17.46 -15.27
CA LEU A 43 -5.49 -17.54 -15.35
C LEU A 43 -4.98 -18.99 -15.16
N LYS A 44 -3.67 -19.19 -15.34
CA LYS A 44 -3.02 -20.52 -15.32
C LYS A 44 -3.39 -21.30 -14.04
N ALA A 45 -4.08 -22.43 -14.20
CA ALA A 45 -4.56 -23.27 -13.10
C ALA A 45 -3.45 -24.11 -12.41
N THR A 46 -2.32 -23.48 -12.06
CA THR A 46 -1.24 -24.08 -11.26
C THR A 46 -1.08 -23.29 -9.98
N VAL A 47 -0.92 -23.99 -8.86
CA VAL A 47 -0.81 -23.40 -7.52
C VAL A 47 0.33 -22.39 -7.43
N GLU A 48 1.48 -22.70 -8.03
CA GLU A 48 2.65 -21.80 -8.10
C GLU A 48 2.30 -20.45 -8.76
N ALA A 49 1.62 -20.47 -9.91
CA ALA A 49 1.26 -19.26 -10.64
C ALA A 49 0.27 -18.38 -9.85
N PHE A 50 -0.64 -18.99 -9.08
CA PHE A 50 -1.55 -18.25 -8.20
C PHE A 50 -0.77 -17.53 -7.09
N PHE A 51 0.17 -18.21 -6.43
CA PHE A 51 0.95 -17.59 -5.35
C PHE A 51 1.91 -16.50 -5.86
N ILE A 52 2.52 -16.68 -7.03
CA ILE A 52 3.34 -15.63 -7.66
C ILE A 52 2.47 -14.41 -7.96
N PHE A 53 1.26 -14.60 -8.50
CA PHE A 53 0.33 -13.51 -8.75
C PHE A 53 -0.08 -12.80 -7.44
N LEU A 54 -0.53 -13.56 -6.44
CA LEU A 54 -0.91 -13.03 -5.13
C LEU A 54 0.22 -12.20 -4.51
N PHE A 55 1.43 -12.75 -4.48
CA PHE A 55 2.59 -12.08 -3.92
C PHE A 55 2.95 -10.81 -4.70
N SER A 56 2.86 -10.85 -6.03
CA SER A 56 3.09 -9.68 -6.88
C SER A 56 2.10 -8.56 -6.59
N ILE A 57 0.80 -8.86 -6.46
CA ILE A 57 -0.22 -7.86 -6.13
C ILE A 57 0.03 -7.24 -4.75
N ILE A 58 0.39 -8.06 -3.75
CA ILE A 58 0.71 -7.59 -2.40
C ILE A 58 1.93 -6.64 -2.44
N LEU A 59 3.02 -7.02 -3.10
CA LEU A 59 4.24 -6.20 -3.17
C LEU A 59 4.03 -4.89 -3.92
N VAL A 60 3.27 -4.91 -5.03
CA VAL A 60 2.91 -3.69 -5.76
C VAL A 60 2.08 -2.76 -4.86
N SER A 61 1.13 -3.29 -4.10
CA SER A 61 0.33 -2.52 -3.14
C SER A 61 1.20 -1.86 -2.06
N TYR A 62 2.20 -2.57 -1.53
CA TYR A 62 3.12 -2.03 -0.52
C TYR A 62 4.03 -0.95 -1.11
N THR A 63 4.47 -1.13 -2.35
CA THR A 63 5.32 -0.16 -3.06
C THR A 63 4.56 1.13 -3.32
N ALA A 64 3.32 1.02 -3.83
CA ALA A 64 2.42 2.15 -4.03
C ALA A 64 2.14 2.90 -2.72
N THR A 65 1.87 2.18 -1.64
CA THR A 65 1.63 2.77 -0.31
C THR A 65 2.87 3.49 0.22
N SER A 66 4.06 2.92 0.05
CA SER A 66 5.32 3.55 0.46
C SER A 66 5.56 4.85 -0.29
N MET A 67 5.27 4.89 -1.60
CA MET A 67 5.32 6.10 -2.40
C MET A 67 4.31 7.16 -1.92
N THR A 68 3.06 6.76 -1.66
CA THR A 68 2.02 7.65 -1.11
C THR A 68 2.45 8.27 0.21
N LEU A 69 3.03 7.48 1.12
CA LEU A 69 3.55 7.97 2.40
C LEU A 69 4.72 8.93 2.20
N ALA A 70 5.65 8.63 1.29
CA ALA A 70 6.78 9.49 0.99
C ALA A 70 6.34 10.85 0.42
N ILE A 71 5.40 10.85 -0.53
CA ILE A 71 4.84 12.08 -1.11
C ILE A 71 4.08 12.88 -0.06
N SER A 72 3.26 12.22 0.75
CA SER A 72 2.36 12.88 1.71
C SER A 72 3.06 13.42 2.95
N ALA A 73 4.24 12.88 3.32
CA ALA A 73 4.95 13.26 4.55
C ALA A 73 5.29 14.76 4.64
N GLY A 74 5.50 15.42 3.49
CA GLY A 74 5.82 16.85 3.42
C GLY A 74 4.65 17.78 3.08
N GLN A 75 3.44 17.24 2.90
CA GLN A 75 2.30 18.02 2.40
C GLN A 75 1.35 18.40 3.54
N THR A 76 0.96 19.67 3.58
CA THR A 76 -0.05 20.18 4.52
C THR A 76 -1.46 20.12 3.95
N VAL A 77 -1.60 20.05 2.61
CA VAL A 77 -2.88 20.00 1.90
C VAL A 77 -3.01 18.68 1.14
N VAL A 78 -4.02 17.88 1.49
CA VAL A 78 -4.25 16.54 0.92
C VAL A 78 -4.45 16.59 -0.60
N ALA A 79 -5.10 17.64 -1.12
CA ALA A 79 -5.32 17.81 -2.56
C ALA A 79 -4.01 17.86 -3.35
N ILE A 80 -2.97 18.51 -2.82
CA ILE A 80 -1.66 18.63 -3.49
C ILE A 80 -0.99 17.25 -3.55
N ALA A 81 -0.98 16.51 -2.44
CA ALA A 81 -0.44 15.15 -2.39
C ALA A 81 -1.14 14.23 -3.41
N ASN A 82 -2.46 14.31 -3.54
CA ASN A 82 -3.24 13.51 -4.48
C ASN A 82 -2.90 13.79 -5.94
N ILE A 83 -2.63 15.05 -6.29
CA ILE A 83 -2.21 15.43 -7.65
C ILE A 83 -0.84 14.81 -7.96
N PHE A 84 0.14 14.96 -7.05
CA PHE A 84 1.46 14.35 -7.23
C PHE A 84 1.40 12.84 -7.37
N MET A 85 0.63 12.16 -6.52
CA MET A 85 0.43 10.71 -6.61
C MET A 85 -0.14 10.29 -7.96
N THR A 86 -1.23 10.93 -8.39
CA THR A 86 -1.88 10.60 -9.67
C THR A 86 -0.91 10.77 -10.84
N ILE A 87 -0.16 11.88 -10.88
CA ILE A 87 0.82 12.14 -11.94
C ILE A 87 1.92 11.06 -11.93
N SER A 88 2.46 10.71 -10.76
CA SER A 88 3.49 9.66 -10.67
C SER A 88 2.98 8.31 -11.17
N PHE A 89 1.77 7.90 -10.81
CA PHE A 89 1.20 6.64 -11.29
C PHE A 89 0.93 6.65 -12.79
N VAL A 90 0.50 7.77 -13.37
CA VAL A 90 0.27 7.90 -14.83
C VAL A 90 1.57 7.73 -15.61
N PHE A 91 2.68 8.28 -15.16
CA PHE A 91 3.97 8.11 -15.83
C PHE A 91 4.59 6.72 -15.67
N MET A 92 4.14 5.95 -14.67
CA MET A 92 4.62 4.58 -14.42
C MET A 92 3.82 3.51 -15.18
N MET A 93 2.64 3.86 -15.72
CA MET A 93 1.83 2.99 -16.57
C MET A 93 2.35 2.99 -18.01
#